data_AF-A0A8B8KWJ7-F1
#
_entry.id   AF-A0A8B8KWJ7-F1
#
_cell.length_a   1.000
_cell.length_b   1.000
_cell.length_c   1.000
_cell.angle_alpha   90.00
_cell.angle_beta   90.00
_cell.angle_gamma   90.00
#
_symmetry.space_group_name_H-M   'P 1'
#
loop_
_entity.id
_entity.type
_entity.pdbx_description
1 polymer ?
#
loop_
_entity_poly.entity_id
_entity_poly.type
_entity_poly.pdbx_seq_one_letter_code
_entity_poly.pdbx_strand_id
1 'polypeptide(L)'
;MENSLNIRPGIQHCCTIFPSHHTCLLFSNLKPFPKATLSSLRVLRTASPPRLCAGTASHAHSSETNELAQVEWDNLGFGLQPTDYMYIMKCPQGGSFSNGELMRFGNIELSPCAGVLNYGQGLLEGLKAYRNKDGNILLFRPEENAMRMMMGAERMCMPSPTVEQFVEAIKTTVLANKRWVPPHGQGSLYIRPLLIASGAILTVAPAPEYTFLIYVSPVGNYFKEGLAAINLVVENELHRATPGGTGGVKTIGNYAAVLKAQSAAKAHGYSDVLYLDCVYNKYLEECSSCNIFVVKDNVILSPIVSKTVLPGITRKSIISIARMHGFQVEEQLISVDELLEADEVFCTGTAVVISPVCSVTYFGRRVSYKDGGIRAMSQQLYTILIKLQMGLIKDEMKWIIELK
;
A
#
# COMPACT_ATOMS: atom_id res chain seq x y z
N MET A 1 2.56 70.91 -13.38
CA MET A 1 2.49 71.57 -14.70
C MET A 1 2.12 70.49 -15.70
N GLU A 2 0.86 70.04 -15.73
CA GLU A 2 -0.32 70.66 -16.37
C GLU A 2 -0.21 70.79 -17.88
N ASN A 3 -0.91 69.89 -18.59
CA ASN A 3 -2.04 70.19 -19.49
C ASN A 3 -2.51 68.83 -20.07
N SER A 4 -3.61 68.17 -19.67
CA SER A 4 -5.05 68.50 -19.65
C SER A 4 -5.73 68.56 -21.02
N LEU A 5 -6.61 67.58 -21.30
CA LEU A 5 -8.00 67.66 -21.80
C LEU A 5 -8.40 66.28 -22.40
N ASN A 6 -9.21 65.46 -21.70
CA ASN A 6 -10.68 65.31 -21.79
C ASN A 6 -11.17 65.01 -23.22
N ILE A 7 -11.98 63.97 -23.50
CA ILE A 7 -13.40 63.81 -23.09
C ILE A 7 -13.82 62.30 -23.05
N ARG A 8 -14.75 62.02 -22.13
CA ARG A 8 -15.47 60.79 -21.66
C ARG A 8 -16.73 60.42 -22.52
N PRO A 9 -17.72 59.59 -22.07
CA PRO A 9 -17.77 58.23 -21.47
C PRO A 9 -18.96 57.34 -21.97
N GLY A 10 -19.11 56.13 -21.39
CA GLY A 10 -20.36 55.32 -21.31
C GLY A 10 -20.12 53.88 -21.76
N ILE A 11 -20.51 52.79 -21.08
CA ILE A 11 -21.76 52.40 -20.38
C ILE A 11 -21.35 51.23 -19.44
N GLN A 12 -21.49 51.34 -18.11
CA GLN A 12 -22.61 50.94 -17.25
C GLN A 12 -22.76 49.43 -16.95
N HIS A 13 -22.73 49.11 -15.65
CA HIS A 13 -23.01 47.84 -15.00
C HIS A 13 -24.39 47.25 -15.34
N CYS A 14 -24.50 45.92 -15.36
CA CYS A 14 -25.77 45.25 -15.10
C CYS A 14 -25.57 43.95 -14.30
N CYS A 15 -25.92 43.99 -13.02
CA CYS A 15 -26.35 42.84 -12.23
C CYS A 15 -27.83 42.57 -12.55
N THR A 16 -28.21 41.32 -12.79
CA THR A 16 -29.58 40.78 -12.72
C THR A 16 -29.42 39.25 -12.68
N ILE A 17 -29.59 38.56 -11.55
CA ILE A 17 -30.85 38.06 -10.96
C ILE A 17 -31.91 37.76 -12.02
N PHE A 18 -32.18 36.47 -12.27
CA PHE A 18 -33.48 36.00 -12.75
C PHE A 18 -33.88 34.68 -12.05
N PRO A 19 -35.20 34.41 -11.92
CA PRO A 19 -35.81 33.70 -10.80
C PRO A 19 -36.22 32.26 -11.14
N SER A 20 -36.55 31.54 -10.07
CA SER A 20 -37.43 30.38 -10.03
C SER A 20 -38.80 30.67 -10.65
N HIS A 21 -39.26 29.83 -11.59
CA HIS A 21 -40.55 29.14 -11.47
C HIS A 21 -40.81 28.10 -12.57
N HIS A 22 -41.51 27.06 -12.11
CA HIS A 22 -42.16 25.96 -12.80
C HIS A 22 -42.63 26.20 -14.25
N THR A 23 -42.29 25.26 -15.13
CA THR A 23 -43.27 24.74 -16.10
C THR A 23 -42.94 23.27 -16.38
N CYS A 24 -43.85 22.39 -15.98
CA CYS A 24 -43.81 20.95 -16.22
C CYS A 24 -44.44 20.71 -17.60
N LEU A 25 -43.66 20.23 -18.56
CA LEU A 25 -44.17 19.74 -19.84
C LEU A 25 -43.89 18.24 -19.94
N LEU A 26 -45.00 17.51 -19.95
CA LEU A 26 -45.13 16.07 -20.18
C LEU A 26 -44.64 15.70 -21.58
N PHE A 27 -43.74 14.71 -21.68
CA PHE A 27 -43.72 13.79 -22.81
C PHE A 27 -43.62 12.35 -22.32
N SER A 28 -44.76 11.69 -22.45
CA SER A 28 -45.00 10.26 -22.33
C SER A 28 -44.25 9.47 -23.41
N ASN A 29 -43.54 8.41 -23.03
CA ASN A 29 -43.48 7.13 -23.76
C ASN A 29 -42.57 6.12 -23.03
N LEU A 30 -43.11 5.37 -22.07
CA LEU A 30 -42.54 4.11 -21.60
C LEU A 30 -43.64 3.05 -21.51
N LYS A 31 -43.42 1.92 -22.18
CA LYS A 31 -44.31 0.76 -22.25
C LYS A 31 -44.37 0.02 -20.90
N PRO A 32 -45.51 -0.60 -20.54
CA PRO A 32 -45.70 -1.22 -19.23
C PRO A 32 -45.09 -2.63 -19.14
N PHE A 33 -44.47 -2.92 -17.98
CA PHE A 33 -44.11 -4.28 -17.55
C PHE A 33 -45.35 -5.04 -17.03
N PRO A 34 -45.47 -6.36 -17.25
CA PRO A 34 -46.64 -7.12 -16.83
C PRO A 34 -46.62 -7.44 -15.33
N LYS A 35 -47.80 -7.29 -14.70
CA LYS A 35 -48.12 -7.70 -13.33
C LYS A 35 -48.06 -9.22 -13.19
N ALA A 36 -47.29 -9.72 -12.23
CA ALA A 36 -47.38 -11.10 -11.75
C ALA A 36 -48.23 -11.16 -10.47
N THR A 37 -49.15 -12.11 -10.46
CA THR A 37 -50.23 -12.38 -9.51
C THR A 37 -49.73 -13.01 -8.20
N LEU A 38 -50.24 -12.52 -7.06
CA LEU A 38 -50.19 -13.22 -5.79
C LEU A 38 -51.10 -14.45 -5.82
N SER A 39 -50.58 -15.63 -5.46
CA SER A 39 -51.42 -16.69 -4.91
C SER A 39 -50.63 -17.69 -4.04
N SER A 40 -51.29 -18.10 -2.95
CA SER A 40 -50.99 -19.21 -2.02
C SER A 40 -49.95 -18.98 -0.90
N LEU A 41 -50.45 -18.42 0.21
CA LEU A 41 -49.98 -18.76 1.55
C LEU A 41 -50.24 -20.26 1.82
N ARG A 42 -49.21 -21.01 2.20
CA ARG A 42 -49.36 -22.23 3.00
C ARG A 42 -48.72 -22.01 4.37
N VAL A 43 -49.59 -22.02 5.36
CA VAL A 43 -49.29 -22.06 6.80
C VAL A 43 -48.58 -23.39 7.09
N LEU A 44 -47.35 -23.32 7.61
CA LEU A 44 -46.72 -24.44 8.30
C LEU A 44 -46.55 -24.08 9.78
N ARG A 45 -47.01 -25.02 10.60
CA ARG A 45 -47.23 -24.93 12.04
C ARG A 45 -45.92 -24.77 12.81
N THR A 46 -46.08 -24.07 13.92
CA THR A 46 -45.22 -23.89 15.08
C THR A 46 -44.42 -25.13 15.49
N ALA A 47 -43.10 -24.98 15.67
CA ALA A 47 -42.26 -25.87 16.45
C ALA A 47 -41.67 -25.09 17.64
N SER A 48 -41.81 -25.68 18.82
CA SER A 48 -41.49 -25.16 20.16
C SER A 48 -39.99 -24.89 20.39
N PRO A 49 -39.61 -24.03 21.36
CA PRO A 49 -38.21 -23.69 21.60
C PRO A 49 -37.47 -24.84 22.30
N PRO A 50 -36.16 -25.05 22.05
CA PRO A 50 -35.40 -26.03 22.80
C PRO A 50 -35.13 -25.52 24.22
N ARG A 51 -35.21 -26.46 25.17
CA ARG A 51 -35.04 -26.29 26.60
C ARG A 51 -33.64 -25.78 26.96
N LEU A 52 -33.57 -24.85 27.92
CA LEU A 52 -32.35 -24.56 28.67
C LEU A 52 -31.93 -25.82 29.44
N CYS A 53 -30.79 -26.40 29.06
CA CYS A 53 -30.03 -27.29 29.93
C CYS A 53 -28.91 -26.47 30.58
N ALA A 54 -29.05 -26.24 31.88
CA ALA A 54 -27.96 -25.75 32.73
C ALA A 54 -26.88 -26.82 32.81
N GLY A 55 -25.82 -26.66 32.01
CA GLY A 55 -24.60 -27.44 32.09
C GLY A 55 -23.53 -26.59 32.76
N THR A 56 -23.05 -27.06 33.91
CA THR A 56 -21.95 -26.50 34.69
C THR A 56 -20.74 -26.16 33.81
N ALA A 57 -20.37 -24.88 33.76
CA ALA A 57 -19.12 -24.44 33.18
C ALA A 57 -17.96 -24.94 34.04
N SER A 58 -17.39 -26.08 33.69
CA SER A 58 -16.07 -26.47 34.18
C SER A 58 -15.05 -25.56 33.50
N HIS A 59 -14.43 -24.66 34.26
CA HIS A 59 -13.22 -23.97 33.86
C HIS A 59 -12.11 -24.99 33.61
N ALA A 60 -12.05 -25.47 32.37
CA ALA A 60 -10.85 -26.10 31.85
C ALA A 60 -9.89 -24.95 31.49
N HIS A 61 -8.91 -24.72 32.37
CA HIS A 61 -7.65 -24.10 31.96
C HIS A 61 -7.08 -24.94 30.83
N SER A 62 -7.35 -24.56 29.57
CA SER A 62 -6.56 -25.05 28.45
C SER A 62 -5.18 -24.44 28.63
N SER A 63 -4.19 -25.28 28.96
CA SER A 63 -2.79 -24.94 28.73
C SER A 63 -2.67 -24.45 27.29
N GLU A 64 -2.40 -23.17 27.08
CA GLU A 64 -2.09 -22.63 25.75
C GLU A 64 -0.81 -23.30 25.27
N THR A 65 -0.96 -24.43 24.58
CA THR A 65 0.13 -24.94 23.76
C THR A 65 0.37 -23.91 22.68
N ASN A 66 1.60 -23.42 22.64
CA ASN A 66 2.16 -22.43 21.73
C ASN A 66 2.30 -23.02 20.31
N GLU A 67 1.22 -23.65 19.83
CA GLU A 67 1.16 -24.33 18.55
C GLU A 67 0.92 -23.31 17.45
N LEU A 68 1.69 -23.46 16.37
CA LEU A 68 1.51 -22.70 15.14
C LEU A 68 0.06 -22.83 14.64
N ALA A 69 -0.43 -21.81 13.96
CA ALA A 69 -1.75 -21.88 13.35
C ALA A 69 -1.82 -23.05 12.35
N GLN A 70 -2.97 -23.74 12.30
CA GLN A 70 -3.22 -24.82 11.36
C GLN A 70 -3.48 -24.24 9.97
N VAL A 71 -2.41 -24.05 9.20
CA VAL A 71 -2.41 -23.43 7.87
C VAL A 71 -1.48 -24.24 6.95
N GLU A 72 -1.86 -24.37 5.67
CA GLU A 72 -1.00 -24.90 4.61
C GLU A 72 0.07 -23.86 4.23
N TRP A 73 1.11 -23.75 5.06
CA TRP A 73 2.15 -22.72 4.96
C TRP A 73 2.84 -22.71 3.59
N ASP A 74 3.10 -23.89 3.03
CA ASP A 74 3.73 -24.06 1.72
C ASP A 74 2.85 -23.59 0.57
N ASN A 75 1.55 -23.33 0.79
CA ASN A 75 0.63 -22.82 -0.22
C ASN A 75 0.03 -21.44 0.08
N LEU A 76 0.71 -20.66 0.90
CA LEU A 76 0.30 -19.28 1.13
C LEU A 76 0.54 -18.38 -0.07
N GLY A 77 -0.52 -17.70 -0.51
CA GLY A 77 -0.44 -16.58 -1.43
C GLY A 77 -0.18 -15.24 -0.72
N PHE A 78 -0.38 -14.14 -1.45
CA PHE A 78 -0.44 -12.79 -0.89
C PHE A 78 -1.90 -12.37 -0.70
N GLY A 79 -2.61 -13.12 0.15
CA GLY A 79 -4.03 -12.91 0.44
C GLY A 79 -4.26 -12.51 1.90
N LEU A 80 -5.43 -11.95 2.19
CA LEU A 80 -5.85 -11.72 3.57
C LEU A 80 -6.22 -13.06 4.21
N GLN A 81 -5.45 -13.47 5.19
CA GLN A 81 -5.76 -14.54 6.12
C GLN A 81 -6.01 -13.89 7.49
N PRO A 82 -7.26 -13.83 7.97
CA PRO A 82 -7.58 -13.26 9.28
C PRO A 82 -6.74 -13.93 10.39
N THR A 83 -6.12 -13.12 11.24
CA THR A 83 -5.38 -13.57 12.42
C THR A 83 -6.17 -13.26 13.70
N ASP A 84 -5.61 -13.52 14.88
CA ASP A 84 -6.36 -13.45 16.14
C ASP A 84 -6.63 -12.01 16.59
N TYR A 85 -5.64 -11.12 16.42
CA TYR A 85 -5.68 -9.76 16.95
C TYR A 85 -5.25 -8.71 15.94
N MET A 86 -5.84 -7.52 16.08
CA MET A 86 -5.39 -6.26 15.49
C MET A 86 -5.10 -5.26 16.63
N TYR A 87 -4.39 -4.17 16.33
CA TYR A 87 -4.11 -3.11 17.29
C TYR A 87 -4.77 -1.81 16.84
N ILE A 88 -5.33 -1.05 17.77
CA ILE A 88 -5.98 0.24 17.49
C ILE A 88 -5.53 1.30 18.50
N MET A 89 -5.26 2.51 18.02
CA MET A 89 -5.15 3.72 18.83
C MET A 89 -5.89 4.87 18.14
N LYS A 90 -6.38 5.83 18.93
CA LYS A 90 -7.11 6.99 18.41
C LYS A 90 -6.42 8.29 18.78
N CYS A 91 -6.66 9.32 17.99
CA CYS A 91 -6.13 10.65 18.21
C CYS A 91 -7.16 11.71 17.79
N PRO A 92 -7.59 12.63 18.68
CA PRO A 92 -8.33 13.81 18.27
C PRO A 92 -7.42 14.74 17.46
N GLN A 93 -8.00 15.55 16.58
CA GLN A 93 -7.23 16.54 15.82
C GLN A 93 -6.50 17.52 16.76
N GLY A 94 -5.20 17.74 16.49
CA GLY A 94 -4.34 18.59 17.32
C GLY A 94 -3.94 17.98 18.68
N GLY A 95 -4.35 16.74 18.96
CA GLY A 95 -3.97 15.99 20.15
C GLY A 95 -2.82 15.02 19.91
N SER A 96 -2.58 14.18 20.92
CA SER A 96 -1.68 13.03 20.87
C SER A 96 -2.47 11.73 20.77
N PHE A 97 -1.83 10.69 20.22
CA PHE A 97 -2.40 9.35 20.22
C PHE A 97 -2.55 8.82 21.65
N SER A 98 -3.72 8.22 21.92
CA SER A 98 -4.00 7.51 23.15
C SER A 98 -3.08 6.31 23.34
N ASN A 99 -3.10 5.71 24.53
CA ASN A 99 -2.68 4.32 24.66
C ASN A 99 -3.55 3.48 23.72
N GLY A 100 -2.93 2.67 22.88
CA GLY A 100 -3.67 1.75 22.04
C GLY A 100 -3.95 0.43 22.73
N GLU A 101 -4.81 -0.37 22.10
CA GLU A 101 -5.30 -1.62 22.62
C GLU A 101 -5.26 -2.72 21.55
N LEU A 102 -5.07 -3.96 22.00
CA LEU A 102 -5.28 -5.14 21.18
C LEU A 102 -6.77 -5.47 21.14
N MET A 103 -7.30 -5.65 19.94
CA MET A 103 -8.67 -6.07 19.70
C MET A 103 -8.67 -7.36 18.89
N ARG A 104 -9.74 -8.15 18.98
CA ARG A 104 -9.93 -9.27 18.05
C ARG A 104 -9.98 -8.74 16.63
N PHE A 105 -9.32 -9.43 15.70
CA PHE A 105 -9.41 -9.07 14.30
C PHE A 105 -10.88 -9.06 13.84
N GLY A 106 -11.27 -8.00 13.15
CA GLY A 106 -12.64 -7.85 12.67
C GLY A 106 -12.85 -6.55 11.91
N ASN A 107 -14.07 -6.37 11.43
CA ASN A 107 -14.46 -5.12 10.77
C ASN A 107 -14.42 -3.96 11.77
N ILE A 108 -14.07 -2.77 11.26
CA ILE A 108 -14.19 -1.52 12.01
C ILE A 108 -15.49 -0.80 11.66
N GLU A 109 -16.07 -0.13 12.65
CA GLU A 109 -17.22 0.76 12.44
C GLU A 109 -16.71 2.16 12.08
N LEU A 110 -17.25 2.74 11.01
CA LEU A 110 -16.94 4.10 10.57
C LEU A 110 -18.24 4.85 10.29
N SER A 111 -18.28 6.13 10.67
CA SER A 111 -19.33 7.03 10.18
C SER A 111 -19.28 7.10 8.65
N PRO A 112 -20.44 7.12 7.95
CA PRO A 112 -20.47 7.39 6.52
C PRO A 112 -19.83 8.74 6.15
N CYS A 113 -19.81 9.68 7.10
CA CYS A 113 -19.17 10.98 6.94
C CYS A 113 -17.67 10.98 7.28
N ALA A 114 -17.04 9.81 7.52
CA ALA A 114 -15.62 9.77 7.84
C ALA A 114 -14.77 10.36 6.70
N GLY A 115 -13.79 11.20 7.04
CA GLY A 115 -12.95 11.90 6.06
C GLY A 115 -12.22 10.94 5.10
N VAL A 116 -11.83 9.76 5.58
CA VAL A 116 -11.19 8.72 4.75
C VAL A 116 -12.12 8.19 3.64
N LEU A 117 -13.43 8.08 3.91
CA LEU A 117 -14.40 7.53 2.95
C LEU A 117 -14.76 8.53 1.85
N ASN A 118 -14.78 9.82 2.18
CA ASN A 118 -15.27 10.87 1.28
C ASN A 118 -14.14 11.62 0.56
N TYR A 119 -12.99 11.81 1.20
CA TYR A 119 -11.89 12.64 0.69
C TYR A 119 -10.54 11.93 0.65
N GLY A 120 -10.50 10.63 0.95
CA GLY A 120 -9.29 9.82 0.82
C GLY A 120 -8.16 10.22 1.78
N GLN A 121 -8.45 10.92 2.88
CA GLN A 121 -7.45 11.33 3.87
C GLN A 121 -7.00 10.10 4.70
N GLY A 122 -6.03 9.37 4.15
CA GLY A 122 -5.48 8.17 4.79
C GLY A 122 -4.12 7.76 4.26
N LEU A 123 -3.35 7.08 5.11
CA LEU A 123 -2.05 6.52 4.83
C LEU A 123 -2.04 5.03 5.15
N LEU A 124 -1.10 4.32 4.52
CA LEU A 124 -0.83 2.93 4.82
C LEU A 124 0.68 2.68 4.84
N GLU A 125 1.09 1.69 5.62
CA GLU A 125 2.44 1.18 5.63
C GLU A 125 2.49 -0.32 5.31
N GLY A 126 3.70 -0.83 5.06
CA GLY A 126 3.88 -2.25 4.77
C GLY A 126 5.27 -2.72 5.16
N LEU A 127 5.30 -3.67 6.06
CA LEU A 127 6.51 -4.32 6.56
C LEU A 127 6.23 -5.80 6.87
N LYS A 128 7.27 -6.53 7.27
CA LYS A 128 7.20 -7.97 7.51
C LYS A 128 7.89 -8.33 8.81
N ALA A 129 7.34 -9.35 9.48
CA ALA A 129 8.02 -10.10 10.53
C ALA A 129 8.40 -11.49 10.00
N TYR A 130 9.56 -11.97 10.43
CA TYR A 130 10.12 -13.24 9.98
C TYR A 130 10.52 -14.10 11.16
N ARG A 131 10.36 -15.42 11.03
CA ARG A 131 10.86 -16.37 12.02
C ARG A 131 12.23 -16.86 11.61
N ASN A 132 13.23 -16.67 12.47
CA ASN A 132 14.57 -17.22 12.24
C ASN A 132 14.63 -18.72 12.60
N LYS A 133 15.77 -19.37 12.31
CA LYS A 133 16.00 -20.80 12.61
C LYS A 133 15.90 -21.15 14.10
N ASP A 134 16.14 -20.19 14.99
CA ASP A 134 16.12 -20.37 16.44
C ASP A 134 14.71 -20.12 17.03
N GLY A 135 13.74 -19.77 16.17
CA GLY A 135 12.34 -19.53 16.55
C GLY A 135 12.02 -18.09 16.94
N ASN A 136 13.02 -17.22 17.04
CA ASN A 136 12.85 -15.78 17.32
C ASN A 136 12.17 -15.08 16.15
N ILE A 137 11.46 -13.99 16.46
CA ILE A 137 10.79 -13.17 15.45
C ILE A 137 11.62 -11.91 15.19
N LEU A 138 11.87 -11.63 13.92
CA LEU A 138 12.68 -10.50 13.45
C LEU A 138 11.81 -9.51 12.69
N LEU A 139 11.97 -8.22 12.98
CA LEU A 139 11.42 -7.11 12.20
C LEU A 139 12.53 -6.44 11.41
N PHE A 140 12.21 -6.02 10.18
CA PHE A 140 13.14 -5.30 9.31
C PHE A 140 12.78 -3.81 9.23
N ARG A 141 13.65 -2.96 9.78
CA ARG A 141 13.62 -1.48 9.73
C ARG A 141 12.25 -0.85 10.06
N PRO A 142 11.52 -1.28 11.11
CA PRO A 142 10.19 -0.72 11.41
C PRO A 142 10.22 0.79 11.71
N GLU A 143 11.34 1.33 12.19
CA GLU A 143 11.55 2.76 12.40
C GLU A 143 11.45 3.57 11.10
N GLU A 144 11.93 3.02 9.98
CA GLU A 144 11.85 3.70 8.67
C GLU A 144 10.41 3.73 8.15
N ASN A 145 9.61 2.71 8.46
CA ASN A 145 8.18 2.73 8.18
C ASN A 145 7.47 3.80 9.03
N ALA A 146 7.84 3.92 10.31
CA ALA A 146 7.28 4.94 11.20
C ALA A 146 7.62 6.36 10.71
N MET A 147 8.89 6.61 10.37
CA MET A 147 9.33 7.91 9.82
C MET A 147 8.62 8.24 8.51
N ARG A 148 8.43 7.26 7.62
CA ARG A 148 7.72 7.48 6.36
C ARG A 148 6.23 7.77 6.57
N MET A 149 5.57 7.09 7.51
CA MET A 149 4.20 7.44 7.89
C MET A 149 4.13 8.85 8.46
N MET A 150 5.06 9.24 9.32
CA MET A 150 5.11 10.56 9.94
C MET A 150 5.24 11.69 8.89
N MET A 151 6.16 11.55 7.93
CA MET A 151 6.29 12.49 6.80
C MET A 151 5.02 12.53 5.94
N GLY A 152 4.39 11.37 5.73
CA GLY A 152 3.11 11.29 5.03
C GLY A 152 1.98 11.98 5.79
N ALA A 153 1.95 11.85 7.11
CA ALA A 153 0.92 12.43 7.97
C ALA A 153 1.01 13.96 7.95
N GLU A 154 2.23 14.49 8.04
CA GLU A 154 2.49 15.92 7.85
C GLU A 154 1.93 16.40 6.50
N ARG A 155 2.26 15.70 5.40
CA ARG A 155 1.79 16.08 4.06
C ARG A 155 0.27 16.02 3.91
N MET A 156 -0.39 15.11 4.62
CA MET A 156 -1.84 14.89 4.58
C MET A 156 -2.59 15.65 5.68
N CYS A 157 -1.92 16.53 6.43
CA CYS A 157 -2.48 17.28 7.56
C CYS A 157 -3.11 16.37 8.64
N MET A 158 -2.45 15.24 8.95
CA MET A 158 -2.87 14.25 9.94
C MET A 158 -1.88 14.24 11.12
N PRO A 159 -2.32 13.95 12.35
CA PRO A 159 -1.40 13.57 13.42
C PRO A 159 -0.79 12.19 13.11
N SER A 160 0.44 11.95 13.58
CA SER A 160 1.12 10.65 13.48
C SER A 160 1.45 10.11 14.87
N PRO A 161 1.43 8.78 15.09
CA PRO A 161 2.13 8.19 16.22
C PRO A 161 3.62 8.58 16.18
N THR A 162 4.27 8.67 17.34
CA THR A 162 5.73 8.78 17.38
C THR A 162 6.40 7.51 16.83
N VAL A 163 7.69 7.57 16.54
CA VAL A 163 8.44 6.38 16.08
C VAL A 163 8.35 5.26 17.12
N GLU A 164 8.45 5.60 18.40
CA GLU A 164 8.36 4.68 19.52
C GLU A 164 6.96 4.07 19.62
N GLN A 165 5.91 4.88 19.57
CA GLN A 165 4.52 4.40 19.61
C GLN A 165 4.23 3.45 18.44
N PHE A 166 4.67 3.81 17.23
CA PHE A 166 4.48 2.97 16.05
C PHE A 166 5.20 1.63 16.20
N VAL A 167 6.48 1.66 16.57
CA VAL A 167 7.29 0.43 16.70
C VAL A 167 6.74 -0.44 17.82
N GLU A 168 6.34 0.12 18.95
CA GLU A 168 5.77 -0.66 20.06
C GLU A 168 4.42 -1.29 19.69
N ALA A 169 3.58 -0.56 18.96
CA ALA A 169 2.33 -1.10 18.43
C ALA A 169 2.57 -2.27 17.45
N ILE A 170 3.59 -2.16 16.58
CA ILE A 170 4.01 -3.28 15.71
C ILE A 170 4.41 -4.49 16.55
N LYS A 171 5.32 -4.31 17.52
CA LYS A 171 5.82 -5.40 18.39
C LYS A 171 4.68 -6.09 19.11
N THR A 172 3.81 -5.30 19.74
CA THR A 172 2.62 -5.78 20.46
C THR A 172 1.70 -6.59 19.55
N THR A 173 1.40 -6.08 18.34
CA THR A 173 0.54 -6.78 17.37
C THR A 173 1.15 -8.09 16.90
N VAL A 174 2.45 -8.11 16.60
CA VAL A 174 3.16 -9.31 16.11
C VAL A 174 3.26 -10.37 17.20
N LEU A 175 3.59 -9.99 18.44
CA LEU A 175 3.66 -10.91 19.57
C LEU A 175 2.28 -11.52 19.90
N ALA A 176 1.21 -10.72 19.87
CA ALA A 176 -0.16 -11.21 20.06
C ALA A 176 -0.59 -12.21 18.98
N ASN A 177 0.03 -12.15 17.79
CA ASN A 177 -0.21 -13.06 16.67
C ASN A 177 0.98 -14.01 16.41
N LYS A 178 1.82 -14.31 17.42
CA LYS A 178 3.07 -15.09 17.26
C LYS A 178 2.87 -16.45 16.59
N ARG A 179 1.73 -17.12 16.82
CA ARG A 179 1.35 -18.39 16.16
C ARG A 179 1.07 -18.29 14.67
N TRP A 180 0.80 -17.08 14.17
CA TRP A 180 0.54 -16.79 12.76
C TRP A 180 1.81 -16.38 11.99
N VAL A 181 2.93 -16.18 12.67
CA VAL A 181 4.22 -15.95 11.98
C VAL A 181 4.67 -17.28 11.37
N PRO A 182 4.79 -17.39 10.03
CA PRO A 182 5.14 -18.64 9.37
C PRO A 182 6.43 -19.27 9.93
N PRO A 183 6.56 -20.60 9.86
CA PRO A 183 7.81 -21.27 10.16
C PRO A 183 8.97 -20.74 9.33
N HIS A 184 10.20 -20.93 9.84
CA HIS A 184 11.40 -20.52 9.11
C HIS A 184 11.42 -21.09 7.69
N GLY A 185 11.61 -20.22 6.71
CA GLY A 185 11.64 -20.58 5.29
C GLY A 185 10.28 -20.73 4.61
N GLN A 186 9.16 -20.70 5.34
CA GLN A 186 7.82 -20.94 4.78
C GLN A 186 7.02 -19.65 4.50
N GLY A 187 7.60 -18.47 4.76
CA GLY A 187 6.97 -17.20 4.46
C GLY A 187 7.29 -16.11 5.49
N SER A 188 6.40 -15.15 5.59
CA SER A 188 6.50 -14.03 6.55
C SER A 188 5.13 -13.61 7.05
N LEU A 189 5.08 -12.93 8.20
CA LEU A 189 3.89 -12.24 8.63
C LEU A 189 3.92 -10.82 8.05
N TYR A 190 3.04 -10.54 7.09
CA TYR A 190 2.88 -9.19 6.57
C TYR A 190 2.12 -8.33 7.58
N ILE A 191 2.64 -7.13 7.82
CA ILE A 191 2.08 -6.18 8.79
C ILE A 191 1.58 -4.96 8.02
N ARG A 192 0.33 -4.59 8.27
CA ARG A 192 -0.34 -3.45 7.64
C ARG A 192 -0.78 -2.44 8.69
N PRO A 193 0.05 -1.42 8.94
CA PRO A 193 -0.38 -0.21 9.63
C PRO A 193 -1.20 0.67 8.69
N LEU A 194 -2.29 1.24 9.20
CA LEU A 194 -3.17 2.19 8.55
C LEU A 194 -3.27 3.41 9.47
N LEU A 195 -3.27 4.60 8.89
CA LEU A 195 -3.65 5.83 9.58
C LEU A 195 -4.80 6.46 8.79
N ILE A 196 -5.99 6.53 9.38
CA ILE A 196 -7.22 6.93 8.70
C ILE A 196 -7.88 8.11 9.42
N ALA A 197 -8.40 9.05 8.64
CA ALA A 197 -9.31 10.09 9.12
C ALA A 197 -10.68 9.49 9.46
N SER A 198 -10.85 9.04 10.70
CA SER A 198 -12.07 8.36 11.20
C SER A 198 -13.19 9.31 11.60
N GLY A 199 -12.84 10.56 11.93
CA GLY A 199 -13.79 11.58 12.36
C GLY A 199 -14.77 11.99 11.26
N ALA A 200 -16.03 12.20 11.66
CA ALA A 200 -17.09 12.64 10.76
C ALA A 200 -16.89 14.09 10.32
N ILE A 201 -16.81 14.35 9.02
CA ILE A 201 -16.67 15.68 8.42
C ILE A 201 -17.23 15.72 6.99
N LEU A 202 -18.03 16.73 6.68
CA LEU A 202 -18.56 16.97 5.32
C LEU A 202 -17.85 18.14 4.61
N THR A 203 -17.07 18.92 5.34
CA THR A 203 -16.26 19.99 4.77
C THR A 203 -14.91 19.43 4.37
N VAL A 204 -14.34 19.96 3.29
CA VAL A 204 -12.95 19.65 2.89
C VAL A 204 -11.99 20.36 3.85
N ALA A 205 -11.66 19.70 4.95
CA ALA A 205 -10.72 20.13 5.97
C ALA A 205 -10.13 18.88 6.67
N PRO A 206 -9.03 19.01 7.44
CA PRO A 206 -8.52 17.89 8.21
C PRO A 206 -9.60 17.39 9.19
N ALA A 207 -9.77 16.07 9.26
CA ALA A 207 -10.78 15.44 10.11
C ALA A 207 -10.57 15.72 11.61
N PRO A 208 -11.64 15.68 12.41
CA PRO A 208 -11.59 15.94 13.86
C PRO A 208 -11.03 14.76 14.69
N GLU A 209 -10.96 13.56 14.11
CA GLU A 209 -10.44 12.35 14.76
C GLU A 209 -9.74 11.47 13.73
N TYR A 210 -8.69 10.78 14.19
CA TYR A 210 -7.89 9.84 13.43
C TYR A 210 -7.76 8.51 14.17
N THR A 211 -7.73 7.42 13.42
CA THR A 211 -7.48 6.09 13.93
C THR A 211 -6.20 5.54 13.31
N PHE A 212 -5.27 5.08 14.14
CA PHE A 212 -4.15 4.25 13.69
C PHE A 212 -4.45 2.79 14.03
N LEU A 213 -4.42 1.93 13.02
CA LEU A 213 -4.80 0.53 13.11
C LEU A 213 -3.70 -0.34 12.50
N ILE A 214 -3.36 -1.44 13.17
CA ILE A 214 -2.45 -2.45 12.61
C ILE A 214 -3.19 -3.78 12.54
N TYR A 215 -3.21 -4.37 11.35
CA TYR A 215 -3.54 -5.79 11.20
C TYR A 215 -2.38 -6.55 10.56
N VAL A 216 -2.40 -7.87 10.70
CA VAL A 216 -1.37 -8.75 10.17
C VAL A 216 -1.99 -9.88 9.37
N SER A 217 -1.21 -10.48 8.48
CA SER A 217 -1.62 -11.65 7.70
C SER A 217 -0.39 -12.48 7.34
N PRO A 218 -0.39 -13.81 7.54
CA PRO A 218 0.66 -14.65 6.98
C PRO A 218 0.64 -14.56 5.45
N VAL A 219 1.83 -14.45 4.85
CA VAL A 219 2.01 -14.45 3.40
C VAL A 219 3.15 -15.40 3.05
N GLY A 220 2.99 -16.12 1.95
CA GLY A 220 4.01 -17.04 1.48
C GLY A 220 5.22 -16.31 0.93
N ASN A 221 6.24 -17.09 0.61
CA ASN A 221 7.32 -16.60 -0.25
C ASN A 221 6.72 -16.29 -1.62
N TYR A 222 6.90 -15.05 -2.08
CA TYR A 222 6.34 -14.59 -3.36
C TYR A 222 6.78 -15.46 -4.54
N PHE A 223 7.89 -16.18 -4.37
CA PHE A 223 8.59 -16.98 -5.35
C PHE A 223 9.02 -18.32 -4.73
N LYS A 224 8.18 -19.36 -4.83
CA LYS A 224 8.51 -20.69 -4.29
C LYS A 224 9.63 -21.40 -5.08
N GLU A 225 9.80 -21.06 -6.36
CA GLU A 225 10.72 -21.73 -7.30
C GLU A 225 11.80 -20.79 -7.88
N GLY A 226 12.02 -19.62 -7.26
CA GLY A 226 12.93 -18.59 -7.76
C GLY A 226 12.21 -17.36 -8.29
N LEU A 227 12.95 -16.25 -8.45
CA LEU A 227 12.40 -14.95 -8.81
C LEU A 227 11.57 -15.03 -10.10
N ALA A 228 10.23 -14.94 -10.00
CA ALA A 228 9.39 -14.98 -11.19
C ALA A 228 9.48 -13.61 -11.89
N ALA A 229 10.15 -13.62 -13.03
CA ALA A 229 10.39 -12.40 -13.77
C ALA A 229 9.06 -11.81 -14.28
N ILE A 230 8.89 -10.52 -14.10
CA ILE A 230 7.66 -9.80 -14.48
C ILE A 230 7.81 -9.17 -15.86
N ASN A 231 6.68 -8.97 -16.54
CA ASN A 231 6.61 -8.25 -17.81
C ASN A 231 5.94 -6.90 -17.57
N LEU A 232 6.59 -5.82 -17.98
CA LEU A 232 6.08 -4.46 -17.80
C LEU A 232 5.61 -3.85 -19.11
N VAL A 233 4.63 -2.98 -19.02
CA VAL A 233 4.25 -2.05 -20.09
C VAL A 233 4.51 -0.62 -19.62
N VAL A 234 5.13 0.20 -20.46
CA VAL A 234 5.33 1.62 -20.18
C VAL A 234 4.03 2.37 -20.49
N GLU A 235 3.54 3.12 -19.51
CA GLU A 235 2.36 3.96 -19.64
C GLU A 235 2.75 5.37 -20.07
N ASN A 236 2.06 5.87 -21.10
CA ASN A 236 2.41 7.10 -21.81
C ASN A 236 1.31 8.16 -21.74
N GLU A 237 0.09 7.80 -21.32
CA GLU A 237 -1.04 8.72 -21.22
C GLU A 237 -1.44 8.99 -19.77
N LEU A 238 -1.33 7.97 -18.90
CA LEU A 238 -1.72 8.07 -17.50
C LEU A 238 -0.48 8.21 -16.59
N HIS A 239 -0.38 9.33 -15.88
CA HIS A 239 0.71 9.53 -14.93
C HIS A 239 0.32 9.12 -13.51
N ARG A 240 1.27 8.49 -12.80
CA ARG A 240 1.09 8.03 -11.41
C ARG A 240 1.00 9.20 -10.42
N ALA A 241 1.82 10.21 -10.65
CA ALA A 241 2.02 11.34 -9.76
C ALA A 241 2.43 12.58 -10.56
N THR A 242 2.30 13.74 -9.91
CA THR A 242 2.70 15.03 -10.47
C THR A 242 3.54 15.81 -9.47
N PRO A 243 4.48 16.67 -9.90
CA PRO A 243 5.19 17.58 -9.00
C PRO A 243 4.22 18.43 -8.19
N GLY A 244 4.39 18.45 -6.87
CA GLY A 244 3.45 19.12 -5.96
C GLY A 244 2.25 18.28 -5.54
N GLY A 245 2.04 17.10 -6.14
CA GLY A 245 1.03 16.13 -5.71
C GLY A 245 1.45 15.36 -4.44
N THR A 246 0.93 14.14 -4.33
CA THR A 246 1.16 13.23 -3.19
C THR A 246 2.03 12.02 -3.56
N GLY A 247 2.66 12.00 -4.74
CA GLY A 247 3.40 10.83 -5.25
C GLY A 247 4.46 10.27 -4.29
N GLY A 248 5.23 11.15 -3.66
CA GLY A 248 6.23 10.79 -2.63
C GLY A 248 5.65 10.33 -1.28
N VAL A 249 4.33 10.23 -1.14
CA VAL A 249 3.64 9.81 0.09
C VAL A 249 2.89 8.50 -0.12
N LYS A 250 2.91 7.62 0.89
CA LYS A 250 2.21 6.33 0.87
C LYS A 250 0.71 6.47 1.22
N THR A 251 0.02 7.39 0.55
CA THR A 251 -1.41 7.65 0.75
C THR A 251 -2.30 6.73 -0.08
N ILE A 252 -3.49 6.41 0.42
CA ILE A 252 -4.47 5.55 -0.26
C ILE A 252 -4.89 6.09 -1.63
N GLY A 253 -4.94 7.42 -1.80
CA GLY A 253 -5.38 8.05 -3.05
C GLY A 253 -4.47 7.70 -4.24
N ASN A 254 -3.16 7.58 -4.00
CA ASN A 254 -2.18 7.25 -5.05
C ASN A 254 -2.40 5.84 -5.62
N TYR A 255 -2.97 4.92 -4.83
CA TYR A 255 -3.22 3.55 -5.27
C TYR A 255 -4.51 3.43 -6.08
N ALA A 256 -5.50 4.29 -5.83
CA ALA A 256 -6.73 4.33 -6.63
C ALA A 256 -6.45 4.85 -8.05
N ALA A 257 -5.57 5.85 -8.19
CA ALA A 257 -5.24 6.49 -9.47
C ALA A 257 -4.65 5.53 -10.52
N VAL A 258 -3.94 4.48 -10.08
CA VAL A 258 -3.25 3.54 -10.98
C VAL A 258 -4.12 2.37 -11.45
N LEU A 259 -5.29 2.14 -10.84
CA LEU A 259 -6.09 0.92 -11.06
C LEU A 259 -6.55 0.75 -12.51
N LYS A 260 -6.89 1.85 -13.21
CA LYS A 260 -7.32 1.81 -14.61
C LYS A 260 -6.20 1.27 -15.51
N ALA A 261 -5.01 1.87 -15.42
CA ALA A 261 -3.84 1.45 -16.18
C ALA A 261 -3.44 0.02 -15.83
N GLN A 262 -3.41 -0.32 -14.55
CA GLN A 262 -3.06 -1.67 -14.10
C GLN A 262 -4.03 -2.74 -14.61
N SER A 263 -5.34 -2.46 -14.57
CA SER A 263 -6.36 -3.37 -15.09
C SER A 263 -6.20 -3.59 -16.60
N ALA A 264 -5.97 -2.52 -17.36
CA ALA A 264 -5.70 -2.61 -18.79
C ALA A 264 -4.43 -3.41 -19.08
N ALA A 265 -3.33 -3.16 -18.35
CA ALA A 265 -2.07 -3.90 -18.51
C ALA A 265 -2.25 -5.40 -18.26
N LYS A 266 -2.94 -5.78 -17.17
CA LYS A 266 -3.26 -7.17 -16.85
C LYS A 266 -4.12 -7.83 -17.93
N ALA A 267 -5.11 -7.13 -18.47
CA ALA A 267 -5.95 -7.65 -19.56
C ALA A 267 -5.14 -7.96 -20.83
N HIS A 268 -4.00 -7.29 -21.04
CA HIS A 268 -3.08 -7.53 -22.16
C HIS A 268 -1.91 -8.47 -21.79
N GLY A 269 -1.94 -9.11 -20.61
CA GLY A 269 -0.93 -10.10 -20.20
C GLY A 269 0.34 -9.51 -19.59
N TYR A 270 0.36 -8.21 -19.27
CA TYR A 270 1.45 -7.59 -18.52
C TYR A 270 1.26 -7.77 -17.01
N SER A 271 2.36 -7.88 -16.28
CA SER A 271 2.37 -8.06 -14.82
C SER A 271 2.10 -6.76 -14.08
N ASP A 272 2.69 -5.65 -14.55
CA ASP A 272 2.51 -4.32 -13.95
C ASP A 272 2.76 -3.20 -14.98
N VAL A 273 2.48 -1.97 -14.58
CA VAL A 273 2.69 -0.75 -15.38
C VAL A 273 3.92 0.00 -14.88
N LEU A 274 4.78 0.43 -15.79
CA LEU A 274 5.89 1.35 -15.53
C LEU A 274 5.48 2.77 -15.93
N TYR A 275 5.57 3.72 -15.00
CA TYR A 275 5.17 5.11 -15.23
C TYR A 275 6.36 6.00 -15.56
N LEU A 276 6.09 6.94 -16.46
CA LEU A 276 6.99 8.04 -16.80
C LEU A 276 6.59 9.32 -16.07
N ASP A 277 7.57 10.21 -15.92
CA ASP A 277 7.39 11.53 -15.36
C ASP A 277 6.33 12.32 -16.14
N CYS A 278 5.50 13.09 -15.44
CA CYS A 278 4.40 13.81 -16.09
C CYS A 278 4.82 15.10 -16.81
N VAL A 279 6.09 15.51 -16.72
CA VAL A 279 6.55 16.80 -17.25
C VAL A 279 7.11 16.63 -18.65
N TYR A 280 7.99 15.65 -18.81
CA TYR A 280 8.69 15.35 -20.06
C TYR A 280 8.16 14.08 -20.73
N ASN A 281 7.39 13.26 -20.02
CA ASN A 281 6.91 11.96 -20.47
C ASN A 281 8.06 11.10 -21.04
N LYS A 282 9.20 11.11 -20.35
CA LYS A 282 10.46 10.54 -20.84
C LYS A 282 11.21 9.76 -19.77
N TYR A 283 11.21 10.26 -18.54
CA TYR A 283 12.02 9.73 -17.46
C TYR A 283 11.23 8.73 -16.62
N LEU A 284 11.86 7.62 -16.27
CA LEU A 284 11.26 6.59 -15.43
C LEU A 284 10.99 7.11 -14.02
N GLU A 285 9.83 6.79 -13.47
CA GLU A 285 9.54 7.01 -12.05
C GLU A 285 9.49 5.68 -11.29
N GLU A 286 8.36 4.97 -11.36
CA GLU A 286 8.13 3.73 -10.62
C GLU A 286 7.10 2.85 -11.35
N CYS A 287 6.97 1.61 -10.90
CA CYS A 287 5.82 0.78 -11.24
C CYS A 287 4.61 1.11 -10.33
N SER A 288 3.46 0.46 -10.53
CA SER A 288 2.25 0.78 -9.74
C SER A 288 2.44 0.69 -8.22
N SER A 289 3.33 -0.18 -7.73
CA SER A 289 3.56 -0.34 -6.28
C SER A 289 5.01 -0.63 -5.86
N CYS A 290 5.96 -0.51 -6.77
CA CYS A 290 7.37 -0.81 -6.53
C CYS A 290 8.30 0.17 -7.25
N ASN A 291 9.46 0.42 -6.64
CA ASN A 291 10.52 1.21 -7.26
C ASN A 291 11.22 0.37 -8.34
N ILE A 292 11.77 1.02 -9.36
CA ILE A 292 12.52 0.38 -10.44
C ILE A 292 14.03 0.65 -10.33
N PHE A 293 14.82 -0.30 -10.81
CA PHE A 293 16.25 -0.23 -11.01
C PHE A 293 16.60 -0.70 -12.42
N VAL A 294 17.62 -0.07 -13.01
CA VAL A 294 18.15 -0.37 -14.33
C VAL A 294 19.65 -0.63 -14.17
N VAL A 295 20.16 -1.72 -14.69
CA VAL A 295 21.60 -2.00 -14.73
C VAL A 295 22.08 -1.79 -16.15
N LYS A 296 23.12 -0.98 -16.31
CA LYS A 296 23.78 -0.73 -17.59
C LYS A 296 25.27 -0.58 -17.36
N ASP A 297 26.09 -1.30 -18.13
CA ASP A 297 27.55 -1.22 -18.06
C ASP A 297 28.11 -1.48 -16.64
N ASN A 298 27.52 -2.45 -15.92
CA ASN A 298 27.81 -2.76 -14.51
C ASN A 298 27.50 -1.64 -13.49
N VAL A 299 26.75 -0.62 -13.88
CA VAL A 299 26.26 0.43 -12.98
C VAL A 299 24.79 0.21 -12.67
N ILE A 300 24.43 0.23 -11.39
CA ILE A 300 23.05 0.15 -10.93
C ILE A 300 22.46 1.57 -10.89
N LEU A 301 21.47 1.82 -11.72
CA LEU A 301 20.74 3.07 -11.80
C LEU A 301 19.39 2.94 -11.08
N SER A 302 18.99 3.96 -10.35
CA SER A 302 17.64 4.10 -9.81
C SER A 302 17.12 5.51 -10.06
N PRO A 303 15.83 5.70 -10.42
CA PRO A 303 15.23 7.01 -10.48
C PRO A 303 15.48 7.78 -9.17
N ILE A 304 15.95 9.02 -9.28
CA ILE A 304 16.17 9.87 -8.11
C ILE A 304 14.88 10.00 -7.28
N VAL A 305 15.00 9.97 -5.96
CA VAL A 305 13.84 10.26 -5.09
C VAL A 305 13.47 11.73 -5.29
N SER A 306 12.39 11.93 -6.02
CA SER A 306 11.77 13.23 -6.28
C SER A 306 10.46 13.37 -5.49
N LYS A 307 9.74 14.48 -5.68
CA LYS A 307 8.39 14.66 -5.11
C LYS A 307 7.36 13.64 -5.66
N THR A 308 7.67 12.97 -6.76
CA THR A 308 6.79 12.01 -7.46
C THR A 308 7.21 10.56 -7.28
N VAL A 309 8.38 10.27 -6.71
CA VAL A 309 8.85 8.91 -6.42
C VAL A 309 8.76 8.67 -4.92
N LEU A 310 8.05 7.62 -4.51
CA LEU A 310 7.95 7.14 -3.14
C LEU A 310 9.34 6.66 -2.67
N PRO A 311 9.86 7.16 -1.53
CA PRO A 311 11.10 6.67 -0.95
C PRO A 311 10.89 5.25 -0.37
N GLY A 312 11.08 4.24 -1.21
CA GLY A 312 10.98 2.84 -0.81
C GLY A 312 12.07 2.46 0.19
N ILE A 313 11.69 1.83 1.30
CA ILE A 313 12.63 1.32 2.30
C ILE A 313 13.46 0.17 1.70
N THR A 314 12.85 -0.66 0.86
CA THR A 314 13.57 -1.70 0.10
C THR A 314 14.55 -1.07 -0.88
N ARG A 315 14.13 -0.07 -1.67
CA ARG A 315 15.03 0.71 -2.56
C ARG A 315 16.23 1.26 -1.79
N LYS A 316 15.99 1.98 -0.68
CA LYS A 316 17.04 2.52 0.20
C LYS A 316 17.99 1.41 0.70
N SER A 317 17.44 0.27 1.10
CA SER A 317 18.22 -0.86 1.60
C SER A 317 19.09 -1.50 0.51
N ILE A 318 18.55 -1.68 -0.69
CA ILE A 318 19.29 -2.23 -1.84
C ILE A 318 20.45 -1.33 -2.24
N ILE A 319 20.24 -0.01 -2.30
CA ILE A 319 21.30 0.96 -2.61
C ILE A 319 22.45 0.87 -1.57
N SER A 320 22.12 0.82 -0.27
CA SER A 320 23.11 0.66 0.79
C SER A 320 23.87 -0.66 0.70
N ILE A 321 23.15 -1.79 0.51
CA ILE A 321 23.77 -3.12 0.36
C ILE A 321 24.69 -3.15 -0.87
N ALA A 322 24.23 -2.62 -2.00
CA ALA A 322 24.99 -2.60 -3.25
C ALA A 322 26.31 -1.84 -3.08
N ARG A 323 26.27 -0.63 -2.51
CA ARG A 323 27.48 0.15 -2.22
C ARG A 323 28.45 -0.57 -1.27
N MET A 324 27.95 -1.24 -0.24
CA MET A 324 28.79 -2.02 0.69
C MET A 324 29.47 -3.22 0.03
N HIS A 325 28.89 -3.76 -1.04
CA HIS A 325 29.44 -4.91 -1.77
C HIS A 325 30.22 -4.48 -3.03
N GLY A 326 30.57 -3.19 -3.14
CA GLY A 326 31.43 -2.67 -4.21
C GLY A 326 30.73 -2.41 -5.54
N PHE A 327 29.40 -2.50 -5.61
CA PHE A 327 28.65 -2.11 -6.81
C PHE A 327 28.59 -0.59 -6.93
N GLN A 328 28.74 -0.08 -8.16
CA GLN A 328 28.47 1.32 -8.47
C GLN A 328 26.97 1.56 -8.52
N VAL A 329 26.50 2.59 -7.82
CA VAL A 329 25.08 2.93 -7.73
C VAL A 329 24.86 4.42 -7.95
N GLU A 330 24.06 4.77 -8.96
CA GLU A 330 23.73 6.14 -9.32
C GLU A 330 22.23 6.40 -9.22
N GLU A 331 21.89 7.51 -8.56
CA GLU A 331 20.51 7.97 -8.44
C GLU A 331 20.32 9.18 -9.35
N GLN A 332 19.66 8.98 -10.50
CA GLN A 332 19.56 9.99 -11.56
C GLN A 332 18.21 9.93 -12.29
N LEU A 333 18.00 10.86 -13.22
CA LEU A 333 16.92 10.75 -14.20
C LEU A 333 17.32 9.71 -15.24
N ILE A 334 16.49 8.68 -15.43
CA ILE A 334 16.73 7.59 -16.37
C ILE A 334 15.70 7.71 -17.47
N SER A 335 16.10 7.81 -18.73
CA SER A 335 15.18 7.88 -19.84
C SER A 335 14.65 6.51 -20.26
N VAL A 336 13.50 6.48 -20.93
CA VAL A 336 13.00 5.26 -21.57
C VAL A 336 13.98 4.67 -22.58
N ASP A 337 14.78 5.50 -23.28
CA ASP A 337 15.80 5.00 -24.21
C ASP A 337 16.88 4.19 -23.48
N GLU A 338 17.35 4.68 -22.33
CA GLU A 338 18.29 3.93 -21.47
C GLU A 338 17.69 2.63 -20.94
N LEU A 339 16.39 2.61 -20.62
CA LEU A 339 15.68 1.40 -20.22
C LEU A 339 15.68 0.34 -21.33
N LEU A 340 15.48 0.75 -22.58
CA LEU A 340 15.44 -0.17 -23.73
C LEU A 340 16.81 -0.74 -24.08
N GLU A 341 17.89 -0.13 -23.60
CA GLU A 341 19.28 -0.57 -23.79
C GLU A 341 19.89 -1.25 -22.56
N ALA A 342 19.11 -1.45 -21.50
CA ALA A 342 19.60 -1.98 -20.24
C ALA A 342 20.05 -3.45 -20.33
N ASP A 343 21.04 -3.82 -19.52
CA ASP A 343 21.50 -5.19 -19.38
C ASP A 343 20.55 -6.02 -18.50
N GLU A 344 20.05 -5.40 -17.42
CA GLU A 344 19.18 -6.00 -16.43
C GLU A 344 18.22 -4.94 -15.86
N VAL A 345 16.98 -5.32 -15.55
CA VAL A 345 16.00 -4.44 -14.92
C VAL A 345 15.33 -5.21 -13.78
N PHE A 346 15.12 -4.55 -12.64
CA PHE A 346 14.42 -5.15 -11.52
C PHE A 346 13.64 -4.13 -10.70
N CYS A 347 12.58 -4.60 -10.05
CA CYS A 347 11.74 -3.81 -9.17
C CYS A 347 11.99 -4.17 -7.70
N THR A 348 11.73 -3.23 -6.79
CA THR A 348 11.85 -3.45 -5.35
C THR A 348 10.63 -2.99 -4.58
N GLY A 349 10.28 -3.73 -3.53
CA GLY A 349 9.19 -3.37 -2.62
C GLY A 349 9.04 -4.39 -1.51
N THR A 350 8.34 -4.05 -0.41
CA THR A 350 8.19 -4.96 0.75
C THR A 350 7.60 -6.32 0.37
N ALA A 351 6.61 -6.35 -0.54
CA ALA A 351 5.92 -7.58 -0.91
C ALA A 351 6.84 -8.56 -1.64
N VAL A 352 7.50 -8.08 -2.71
CA VAL A 352 8.34 -8.88 -3.62
C VAL A 352 9.81 -8.95 -3.22
N VAL A 353 10.26 -8.05 -2.34
CA VAL A 353 11.67 -7.78 -2.03
C VAL A 353 12.42 -7.27 -3.27
N ILE A 354 12.79 -8.16 -4.18
CA ILE A 354 13.28 -7.85 -5.53
C ILE A 354 12.51 -8.71 -6.53
N SER A 355 12.08 -8.11 -7.62
CA SER A 355 11.43 -8.81 -8.74
C SER A 355 12.16 -8.46 -10.03
N PRO A 356 12.87 -9.40 -10.68
CA PRO A 356 13.47 -9.19 -11.99
C PRO A 356 12.39 -8.88 -13.02
N VAL A 357 12.74 -8.06 -14.01
CA VAL A 357 11.90 -7.74 -15.16
C VAL A 357 12.47 -8.47 -16.36
N CYS A 358 11.70 -9.38 -16.96
CA CYS A 358 12.16 -10.11 -18.15
C CYS A 358 11.92 -9.33 -19.44
N SER A 359 10.90 -8.47 -19.49
CA SER A 359 10.69 -7.60 -20.64
C SER A 359 9.91 -6.34 -20.30
N VAL A 360 10.15 -5.31 -21.10
CA VAL A 360 9.40 -4.05 -21.11
C VAL A 360 8.83 -3.85 -22.51
N THR A 361 7.58 -3.40 -22.58
CA THR A 361 6.95 -2.99 -23.85
C THR A 361 6.69 -1.49 -23.85
N TYR A 362 7.20 -0.79 -24.86
CA TYR A 362 7.03 0.64 -25.07
C TYR A 362 6.55 0.90 -26.50
N PHE A 363 5.38 1.54 -26.66
CA PHE A 363 4.73 1.77 -27.96
C PHE A 363 4.67 0.52 -28.86
N GLY A 364 4.34 -0.64 -28.27
CA GLY A 364 4.26 -1.93 -28.97
C GLY A 364 5.62 -2.59 -29.26
N ARG A 365 6.74 -1.90 -29.06
CA ARG A 365 8.08 -2.49 -29.13
C ARG A 365 8.40 -3.17 -27.80
N ARG A 366 8.55 -4.49 -27.83
CA ARG A 366 8.98 -5.30 -26.68
C ARG A 366 10.49 -5.49 -26.70
N VAL A 367 11.15 -5.15 -25.59
CA VAL A 367 12.55 -5.45 -25.32
C VAL A 367 12.60 -6.49 -24.20
N SER A 368 13.39 -7.55 -24.41
CA SER A 368 13.60 -8.58 -23.39
C SER A 368 15.01 -8.49 -22.84
N TYR A 369 15.15 -8.65 -21.53
CA TYR A 369 16.42 -8.65 -20.82
C TYR A 369 16.91 -10.09 -20.63
N LYS A 370 18.23 -10.29 -20.66
CA LYS A 370 18.80 -11.63 -20.47
C LYS A 370 18.62 -12.05 -19.02
N ASP A 371 18.28 -13.32 -18.81
CA ASP A 371 18.35 -13.91 -17.48
C ASP A 371 19.82 -14.06 -17.08
N GLY A 372 20.28 -13.20 -16.17
CA GLY A 372 21.62 -13.28 -15.59
C GLY A 372 21.78 -14.41 -14.57
N GLY A 373 20.69 -15.11 -14.21
CA GLY A 373 20.66 -16.18 -13.23
C GLY A 373 21.30 -15.77 -11.91
N ILE A 374 22.13 -16.65 -11.33
CA ILE A 374 22.85 -16.39 -10.08
C ILE A 374 23.84 -15.22 -10.19
N ARG A 375 24.33 -14.91 -11.40
CA ARG A 375 25.29 -13.82 -11.63
C ARG A 375 24.61 -12.46 -11.77
N ALA A 376 23.29 -12.41 -11.97
CA ALA A 376 22.51 -11.18 -12.04
C ALA A 376 22.71 -10.35 -10.76
N MET A 377 22.83 -9.03 -10.89
CA MET A 377 22.99 -8.15 -9.74
C MET A 377 21.76 -8.21 -8.84
N SER A 378 20.55 -8.28 -9.43
CA SER A 378 19.30 -8.44 -8.67
C SER A 378 19.29 -9.70 -7.80
N GLN A 379 19.77 -10.84 -8.32
CA GLN A 379 19.78 -12.10 -7.59
C GLN A 379 20.77 -12.09 -6.42
N GLN A 380 21.94 -11.48 -6.61
CA GLN A 380 22.93 -11.31 -5.54
C GLN A 380 22.38 -10.41 -4.43
N LEU A 381 21.82 -9.25 -4.79
CA LEU A 381 21.23 -8.29 -3.86
C LEU A 381 20.02 -8.87 -3.12
N TYR A 382 19.17 -9.64 -3.82
CA TYR A 382 18.04 -10.35 -3.23
C TYR A 382 18.53 -11.34 -2.17
N THR A 383 19.53 -12.15 -2.51
CA THR A 383 20.08 -13.17 -1.61
C THR A 383 20.64 -12.53 -0.33
N ILE A 384 21.37 -11.42 -0.45
CA ILE A 384 21.93 -10.70 0.69
C ILE A 384 20.81 -10.14 1.57
N LEU A 385 19.82 -9.45 0.99
CA LEU A 385 18.74 -8.83 1.74
C LEU A 385 17.86 -9.87 2.45
N ILE A 386 17.52 -10.98 1.80
CA ILE A 386 16.73 -12.07 2.43
C ILE A 386 17.52 -12.70 3.58
N LYS A 387 18.81 -13.00 3.38
CA LYS A 387 19.65 -13.54 4.46
C LYS A 387 19.72 -12.59 5.65
N LEU A 388 19.81 -11.29 5.42
CA LEU A 388 19.78 -10.27 6.47
C LEU A 388 18.42 -10.29 7.21
N GLN A 389 17.32 -10.27 6.48
CA GLN A 389 15.96 -10.29 7.03
C GLN A 389 15.66 -11.56 7.84
N MET A 390 16.26 -12.70 7.48
CA MET A 390 16.12 -13.99 8.18
C MET A 390 17.10 -14.14 9.35
N GLY A 391 18.00 -13.17 9.57
CA GLY A 391 19.06 -13.28 10.58
C GLY A 391 20.10 -14.36 10.26
N LEU A 392 20.31 -14.69 8.98
CA LEU A 392 21.29 -15.68 8.51
C LEU A 392 22.68 -15.09 8.29
N ILE A 393 22.79 -13.76 8.25
CA ILE A 393 24.07 -13.03 8.23
C ILE A 393 24.04 -11.93 9.29
N LYS A 394 25.23 -11.44 9.66
CA LYS A 394 25.37 -10.38 10.65
C LYS A 394 24.75 -9.09 10.13
N ASP A 395 23.95 -8.45 10.98
CA ASP A 395 23.38 -7.13 10.71
C ASP A 395 24.33 -6.02 11.14
N GLU A 396 25.24 -5.64 10.24
CA GLU A 396 26.20 -4.56 10.49
C GLU A 396 25.55 -3.17 10.53
N MET A 397 24.38 -3.03 9.90
CA MET A 397 23.67 -1.75 9.75
C MET A 397 22.62 -1.51 10.84
N LYS A 398 22.41 -2.49 11.74
CA LYS A 398 21.41 -2.44 12.83
C LYS A 398 19.99 -2.19 12.31
N TRP A 399 19.63 -2.89 11.25
CA TRP A 399 18.30 -2.86 10.62
C TRP A 399 17.31 -3.87 11.19
N ILE A 400 17.77 -4.86 11.96
CA ILE A 400 16.97 -5.94 12.50
C ILE A 400 16.63 -5.65 13.96
N ILE A 401 15.33 -5.73 14.28
CA ILE A 401 14.85 -5.79 15.67
C ILE A 401 14.40 -7.21 15.95
N GLU A 402 14.99 -7.83 16.98
CA GLU A 402 14.53 -9.12 17.50
C GLU A 402 13.43 -8.90 18.54
N LEU A 403 12.32 -9.64 18.41
CA LEU A 403 11.25 -9.72 19.39
C LEU A 403 11.51 -10.93 20.28
N LYS A 404 11.57 -10.68 21.60
CA LYS A 404 11.71 -11.72 22.62
C LYS A 404 10.34 -12.26 23.02
#